data_AF-A0A5J4NRN9-F1
#
_entry.id   AF-A0A5J4NRN9-F1
#
_cell.length_a   1.000
_cell.length_b   1.000
_cell.length_c   1.000
_cell.angle_alpha   90.00
_cell.angle_beta   90.00
_cell.angle_gamma   90.00
#
_symmetry.space_group_name_H-M   'P 1'
#
loop_
_entity.id
_entity.type
_entity.pdbx_description
1 polymer ?
#
loop_
_entity_poly.entity_id
_entity_poly.type
_entity_poly.pdbx_seq_one_letter_code
_entity_poly.pdbx_strand_id
1 'polypeptide(L)'
;MGVHQLSKVIGDHAPKAVKNTEIKSYFGRKVAIDASMSIYQFLIAVRQEGNTLTNADGEFTSHLMGMFYRTIRMIDNGIKPVYVFEGRPPSMKAGELAKRSERRVESTRELAKAEAEDDLEAVEKFTKRLVKVTPQHNEDCKLLLKLMGVPHVNVSDTDVARDSV
;
A
#
# COMPACT_ATOMS: atom_id res chain seq x y z
N MET A 1 6.88 6.74 2.89
CA MET A 1 6.22 7.62 1.90
C MET A 1 5.48 8.71 2.66
N GLY A 2 5.25 9.88 2.05
CA GLY A 2 4.58 11.00 2.71
C GLY A 2 5.53 11.99 3.37
N VAL A 3 4.97 12.89 4.19
CA VAL A 3 5.71 13.95 4.88
C VAL A 3 6.26 13.39 6.20
N HIS A 4 7.58 13.48 6.38
CA HIS A 4 8.25 12.93 7.56
C HIS A 4 7.75 13.59 8.86
N GLN A 5 7.33 12.77 9.84
CA GLN A 5 6.85 13.18 11.16
C GLN A 5 5.65 14.15 11.19
N LEU A 6 4.91 14.30 10.10
CA LEU A 6 3.75 15.21 10.05
C LEU A 6 2.72 14.93 11.16
N SER A 7 2.42 13.65 11.44
CA SER A 7 1.47 13.28 12.50
C SER A 7 1.91 13.76 13.89
N LYS A 8 3.22 13.74 14.18
CA LYS A 8 3.77 14.25 15.44
C LYS A 8 3.60 15.77 15.52
N VAL A 9 3.99 16.49 14.47
CA VAL A 9 3.84 17.95 14.39
C VAL A 9 2.38 18.38 14.58
N ILE A 10 1.43 17.68 13.94
CA ILE A 10 -0.01 17.94 14.13
C ILE A 10 -0.43 17.66 15.59
N GLY A 11 0.04 16.57 16.18
CA GLY A 11 -0.24 16.24 17.58
C GLY A 11 0.24 17.31 18.55
N ASP A 12 1.45 17.81 18.34
CA ASP A 12 2.10 18.79 19.23
C ASP A 12 1.52 20.20 19.06
N HIS A 13 1.20 20.62 17.83
CA HIS A 13 0.86 22.01 17.52
C HIS A 13 -0.58 22.26 17.06
N ALA A 14 -1.29 21.22 16.60
CA ALA A 14 -2.67 21.34 16.11
C ALA A 14 -3.54 20.13 16.54
N PRO A 15 -3.58 19.75 17.83
CA PRO A 15 -4.25 18.53 18.27
C PRO A 15 -5.75 18.51 17.96
N LYS A 16 -6.38 19.69 17.88
CA LYS A 16 -7.81 19.84 17.52
C LYS A 16 -8.13 19.44 16.07
N ALA A 17 -7.12 19.32 15.20
CA ALA A 17 -7.28 18.86 13.83
C ALA A 17 -7.48 17.34 13.72
N VAL A 18 -7.15 16.57 14.77
CA VAL A 18 -7.30 15.11 14.80
C VAL A 18 -8.55 14.73 15.58
N LYS A 19 -9.38 13.87 14.98
CA LYS A 19 -10.57 13.31 15.64
C LYS A 19 -10.53 11.79 15.50
N ASN A 20 -10.61 11.11 16.64
CA ASN A 20 -10.77 9.66 16.69
C ASN A 20 -12.25 9.33 16.84
N THR A 21 -12.77 8.51 15.93
CA THR A 21 -14.16 8.03 15.98
C THR A 21 -14.19 6.56 15.59
N GLU A 22 -15.21 5.85 16.06
CA GLU A 22 -15.39 4.45 15.70
C GLU A 22 -15.79 4.31 14.23
N ILE A 23 -15.37 3.21 13.59
CA ILE A 23 -15.69 2.92 12.18
C ILE A 23 -17.20 2.95 11.89
N LYS A 24 -18.03 2.56 12.85
CA LYS A 24 -19.51 2.59 12.76
C LYS A 24 -20.06 4.01 12.52
N SER A 25 -19.33 5.03 12.95
CA SER A 25 -19.70 6.44 12.76
C SER A 25 -19.66 6.88 11.30
N TYR A 26 -19.06 6.07 10.42
CA TYR A 26 -18.92 6.36 8.99
C TYR A 26 -19.97 5.66 8.11
N PHE A 27 -21.06 5.16 8.71
CA PHE A 27 -22.16 4.55 7.95
C PHE A 27 -22.67 5.50 6.85
N GLY A 28 -22.87 4.95 5.65
CA GLY A 28 -23.35 5.68 4.47
C GLY A 28 -22.33 6.60 3.80
N ARG A 29 -21.14 6.79 4.40
CA ARG A 29 -20.10 7.69 3.85
C ARG A 29 -19.41 7.04 2.66
N LYS A 30 -19.16 7.85 1.64
CA LYS A 30 -18.33 7.49 0.49
C LYS A 30 -16.87 7.87 0.79
N VAL A 31 -15.94 6.96 0.54
CA VAL A 31 -14.52 7.16 0.89
C VAL A 31 -13.64 6.74 -0.29
N ALA A 32 -12.73 7.64 -0.69
CA ALA A 32 -11.68 7.32 -1.66
C ALA A 32 -10.49 6.67 -0.93
N ILE A 33 -10.03 5.54 -1.43
CA ILE A 33 -8.97 4.74 -0.82
C ILE A 33 -7.80 4.66 -1.78
N ASP A 34 -6.60 5.00 -1.30
CA ASP A 34 -5.36 4.77 -2.03
C ASP A 34 -5.11 3.25 -2.15
N ALA A 35 -5.23 2.74 -3.39
CA ALA A 35 -5.05 1.33 -3.69
C ALA A 35 -3.58 0.91 -3.59
N SER A 36 -2.65 1.73 -4.10
CA SER A 36 -1.21 1.46 -4.09
C SER A 36 -0.69 1.27 -2.66
N MET A 37 -1.09 2.17 -1.76
CA MET A 37 -0.74 2.06 -0.34
C MET A 37 -1.37 0.84 0.33
N SER A 38 -2.62 0.51 0.00
CA SER A 38 -3.31 -0.66 0.54
C SER A 38 -2.62 -1.96 0.10
N ILE A 39 -2.33 -2.12 -1.19
CA ILE A 39 -1.65 -3.30 -1.75
C ILE A 39 -0.28 -3.49 -1.09
N TYR A 40 0.51 -2.42 -0.96
CA TYR A 40 1.81 -2.48 -0.30
C TYR A 40 1.70 -2.96 1.15
N GLN A 41 0.74 -2.43 1.92
CA GLN A 41 0.50 -2.88 3.30
C GLN A 41 0.16 -4.36 3.37
N PHE A 42 -0.68 -4.85 2.45
CA PHE A 42 -1.08 -6.24 2.43
C PHE A 42 0.08 -7.18 2.12
N LEU A 43 0.91 -6.87 1.11
CA LEU A 43 2.07 -7.68 0.75
C LEU A 43 3.11 -7.78 1.88
N ILE A 44 3.16 -6.78 2.78
CA ILE A 44 4.09 -6.80 3.91
C ILE A 44 3.50 -7.53 5.11
N ALA A 45 2.25 -7.20 5.46
CA ALA A 45 1.64 -7.59 6.73
C ALA A 45 0.93 -8.95 6.68
N VAL A 46 0.42 -9.35 5.51
CA VAL A 46 -0.33 -10.58 5.36
C VAL A 46 0.64 -11.73 5.11
N ARG A 47 0.85 -12.54 6.15
CA ARG A 47 1.74 -13.70 6.16
C ARG A 47 1.06 -14.85 6.89
N GLN A 48 1.37 -16.08 6.51
CA GLN A 48 0.96 -17.29 7.21
C GLN A 48 2.23 -17.99 7.70
N GLU A 49 2.33 -18.21 9.02
CA GLU A 49 3.50 -18.85 9.65
C GLU A 49 4.84 -18.15 9.28
N GLY A 50 4.81 -16.81 9.18
CA GLY A 50 5.98 -16.00 8.77
C GLY A 50 6.21 -15.92 7.26
N ASN A 51 5.62 -16.84 6.49
CA ASN A 51 5.77 -16.89 5.04
C ASN A 51 4.73 -16.04 4.32
N THR A 52 5.13 -15.49 3.17
CA THR A 52 4.20 -14.77 2.30
C THR A 52 3.21 -15.75 1.69
N LEU A 53 1.92 -15.38 1.59
CA LEU A 53 0.93 -16.24 0.95
C LEU A 53 1.15 -16.30 -0.56
N THR A 54 1.21 -17.51 -1.09
CA THR A 54 1.33 -17.80 -2.52
C THR A 54 0.29 -18.80 -2.99
N ASN A 55 0.03 -18.85 -4.29
CA ASN A 55 -0.66 -19.98 -4.93
C ASN A 55 0.32 -21.14 -5.21
N ALA A 56 -0.15 -22.20 -5.86
CA ALA A 56 0.66 -23.38 -6.22
C ALA A 56 1.81 -23.04 -7.18
N ASP A 57 1.66 -21.97 -7.97
CA ASP A 57 2.67 -21.49 -8.92
C ASP A 57 3.68 -20.53 -8.27
N GLY A 58 3.57 -20.28 -6.96
CA GLY A 58 4.47 -19.39 -6.22
C GLY A 58 4.14 -17.90 -6.36
N GLU A 59 3.02 -17.55 -6.99
CA GLU A 59 2.58 -16.16 -7.15
C GLU A 59 1.96 -15.65 -5.85
N PHE A 60 2.32 -14.43 -5.44
CA PHE A 60 1.78 -13.83 -4.22
C PHE A 60 0.27 -13.64 -4.30
N THR A 61 -0.45 -13.93 -3.20
CA THR A 61 -1.91 -13.77 -3.12
C THR A 61 -2.35 -12.85 -1.97
N SER A 62 -1.37 -12.32 -1.22
CA SER A 62 -1.59 -11.50 -0.03
C SER A 62 -2.40 -10.22 -0.31
N HIS A 63 -2.18 -9.59 -1.48
CA HIS A 63 -2.93 -8.40 -1.91
C HIS A 63 -4.40 -8.70 -2.13
N LEU A 64 -4.74 -9.85 -2.69
CA LEU A 64 -6.12 -10.27 -2.91
C LEU A 64 -6.85 -10.50 -1.59
N MET A 65 -6.25 -11.26 -0.69
CA MET A 65 -6.87 -11.55 0.61
C MET A 65 -7.07 -10.29 1.44
N GLY A 66 -6.04 -9.43 1.49
CA GLY A 66 -6.12 -8.16 2.20
C GLY A 66 -7.18 -7.23 1.61
N MET A 67 -7.22 -7.09 0.29
CA MET A 67 -8.20 -6.26 -0.41
C MET A 67 -9.62 -6.77 -0.17
N PHE A 68 -9.83 -8.07 -0.31
CA PHE A 68 -11.13 -8.72 -0.16
C PHE A 68 -11.72 -8.48 1.24
N TYR A 69 -11.02 -8.89 2.30
CA TYR A 69 -11.54 -8.79 3.66
C TYR A 69 -11.62 -7.35 4.17
N ARG A 70 -10.66 -6.48 3.80
CA ARG A 70 -10.75 -5.06 4.18
C ARG A 70 -11.97 -4.41 3.53
N THR A 71 -12.24 -4.72 2.26
CA THR A 71 -13.37 -4.17 1.52
C THR A 71 -14.70 -4.64 2.10
N ILE A 72 -14.84 -5.94 2.39
CA ILE A 72 -16.04 -6.48 3.05
C ILE A 72 -16.28 -5.79 4.38
N ARG A 73 -15.25 -5.68 5.23
CA ARG A 73 -15.37 -5.01 6.53
C ARG A 73 -15.86 -3.57 6.41
N MET A 74 -15.42 -2.82 5.39
CA MET A 74 -15.91 -1.47 5.15
C MET A 74 -17.39 -1.47 4.74
N ILE A 75 -17.76 -2.33 3.79
CA ILE A 75 -19.14 -2.46 3.30
C ILE A 75 -20.10 -2.89 4.43
N ASP A 76 -19.69 -3.85 5.28
CA ASP A 76 -20.47 -4.31 6.43
C ASP A 76 -20.73 -3.19 7.46
N ASN A 77 -19.82 -2.21 7.54
CA ASN A 77 -20.00 -1.00 8.36
C ASN A 77 -20.72 0.13 7.60
N GLY A 78 -21.29 -0.17 6.43
CA GLY A 78 -22.03 0.76 5.59
C GLY A 78 -21.18 1.81 4.87
N ILE A 79 -19.85 1.66 4.86
CA ILE A 79 -18.94 2.54 4.11
C ILE A 79 -19.00 2.14 2.63
N LYS A 80 -19.00 3.14 1.75
CA LYS A 80 -19.02 2.97 0.29
C LYS A 80 -17.63 3.30 -0.28
N PRO A 81 -16.72 2.32 -0.37
CA PRO A 81 -15.35 2.57 -0.83
C PRO A 81 -15.30 2.79 -2.35
N VAL A 82 -14.39 3.65 -2.79
CA VAL A 82 -13.88 3.70 -4.16
C VAL A 82 -12.36 3.65 -4.12
N TYR A 83 -11.78 2.68 -4.83
CA TYR A 83 -10.33 2.52 -4.86
C TYR A 83 -9.70 3.37 -5.97
N VAL A 84 -8.64 4.10 -5.63
CA VAL A 84 -7.92 4.98 -6.53
C VAL A 84 -6.55 4.36 -6.80
N PHE A 85 -6.30 4.00 -8.04
CA PHE A 85 -5.01 3.50 -8.52
C PHE A 85 -4.20 4.66 -9.08
N GLU A 86 -2.96 4.81 -8.60
CA GLU A 86 -2.05 5.86 -9.08
C GLU A 86 -1.67 5.65 -10.56
N GLY A 87 -1.50 6.75 -11.28
CA GLY A 87 -0.94 6.81 -12.63
C GLY A 87 0.56 7.11 -12.62
N ARG A 88 1.05 7.79 -13.67
CA ARG A 88 2.47 8.14 -13.78
C ARG A 88 2.90 9.11 -12.66
N PRO A 89 4.01 8.86 -11.96
CA PRO A 89 4.51 9.81 -10.97
C PRO A 89 4.97 11.13 -11.62
N PRO A 90 4.80 12.29 -10.95
CA PRO A 90 5.29 13.58 -11.44
C PRO A 90 6.82 13.60 -11.57
N SER A 91 7.32 14.44 -12.48
CA SER A 91 8.78 14.61 -12.72
C SER A 91 9.54 15.00 -11.46
N MET A 92 8.97 15.86 -10.61
CA MET A 92 9.57 16.26 -9.33
C MET A 92 9.83 15.09 -8.37
N LYS A 93 9.11 13.97 -8.52
CA LYS A 93 9.28 12.76 -7.68
C LYS A 93 10.47 11.91 -8.13
N ALA A 94 11.09 12.19 -9.28
CA ALA A 94 12.17 11.37 -9.86
C ALA A 94 13.36 11.17 -8.91
N GLY A 95 13.83 12.23 -8.25
CA GLY A 95 14.94 12.14 -7.30
C GLY A 95 14.64 11.24 -6.10
N GLU A 96 13.42 11.30 -5.57
CA GLU A 96 12.98 10.42 -4.47
C GLU A 96 12.84 8.97 -4.95
N LEU A 97 12.38 8.74 -6.19
CA LEU A 97 12.33 7.39 -6.78
C LEU A 97 13.72 6.79 -6.95
N ALA A 98 14.72 7.58 -7.35
CA ALA A 98 16.12 7.15 -7.44
C ALA A 98 16.65 6.73 -6.05
N LYS A 99 16.49 7.56 -5.02
CA LYS A 99 16.87 7.22 -3.64
C LYS A 99 16.17 5.97 -3.10
N ARG A 100 14.92 5.72 -3.49
CA ARG A 100 14.21 4.46 -3.16
C ARG A 100 14.76 3.26 -3.92
N SER A 101 15.31 3.46 -5.10
CA SER A 101 16.00 2.41 -5.85
C SER A 101 17.32 2.04 -5.18
N GLU A 102 18.12 3.05 -4.81
CA GLU A 102 19.41 2.86 -4.12
C GLU A 102 19.24 2.10 -2.80
N ARG A 103 18.29 2.52 -1.94
CA ARG A 103 17.98 1.81 -0.68
C ARG A 103 17.57 0.35 -0.89
N ARG A 104 16.94 0.02 -2.03
CA ARG A 104 16.60 -1.37 -2.35
C ARG A 104 17.84 -2.17 -2.71
N VAL A 105 18.73 -1.62 -3.53
CA VAL A 105 20.02 -2.27 -3.85
C VAL A 105 20.82 -2.54 -2.58
N GLU A 106 20.85 -1.59 -1.66
CA GLU A 106 21.48 -1.76 -0.35
C GLU A 106 20.78 -2.86 0.47
N SER A 107 19.45 -2.82 0.60
CA SER A 107 18.68 -3.85 1.32
C SER A 107 18.86 -5.25 0.73
N THR A 108 19.07 -5.37 -0.60
CA THR A 108 19.36 -6.67 -1.24
C THR A 108 20.74 -7.19 -0.85
N ARG A 109 21.73 -6.30 -0.74
CA ARG A 109 23.07 -6.69 -0.25
C ARG A 109 23.04 -7.08 1.22
N GLU A 110 22.28 -6.35 2.04
CA GLU A 110 22.09 -6.66 3.46
C GLU A 110 21.35 -8.00 3.65
N LEU A 111 20.34 -8.29 2.83
CA LEU A 111 19.66 -9.59 2.85
C LEU A 111 20.62 -10.74 2.55
N ALA A 112 21.42 -10.64 1.49
CA ALA A 112 22.36 -11.70 1.12
C ALA A 112 23.42 -11.97 2.21
N LYS A 113 23.81 -10.94 2.97
CA LYS A 113 24.70 -11.10 4.13
C LYS A 113 23.98 -11.80 5.28
N ALA A 114 22.76 -11.37 5.61
CA ALA A 114 21.97 -11.98 6.66
C ALA A 114 21.68 -13.47 6.38
N GLU A 115 21.39 -13.82 5.13
CA GLU A 115 21.22 -15.21 4.70
C GLU A 115 22.51 -16.04 4.85
N ALA A 116 23.68 -15.45 4.56
CA ALA A 116 24.97 -16.13 4.74
C ALA A 116 25.35 -16.31 6.22
N GLU A 117 24.85 -15.44 7.10
CA GLU A 117 25.10 -15.45 8.55
C GLU A 117 24.01 -16.20 9.35
N ASP A 118 22.98 -16.72 8.67
CA ASP A 118 21.79 -17.38 9.26
C ASP A 118 21.05 -16.50 10.31
N ASP A 119 21.10 -15.18 10.14
CA ASP A 119 20.38 -14.23 10.99
C ASP A 119 18.92 -14.11 10.53
N LEU A 120 18.07 -14.98 11.08
CA LEU A 120 16.65 -15.07 10.74
C LEU A 120 15.88 -13.75 10.96
N GLU A 121 16.21 -12.97 11.99
CA GLU A 121 15.54 -11.68 12.26
C GLU A 121 15.89 -10.64 11.19
N ALA A 122 17.16 -10.56 10.83
CA ALA A 122 17.63 -9.68 9.76
C ALA A 122 17.06 -10.10 8.40
N VAL A 123 17.02 -11.40 8.10
CA VAL A 123 16.41 -11.94 6.88
C VAL A 123 14.95 -11.52 6.76
N GLU A 124 14.14 -11.68 7.81
CA GLU A 124 12.73 -11.28 7.78
C GLU A 124 12.58 -9.76 7.55
N LYS A 125 13.40 -8.96 8.26
CA LYS A 125 13.41 -7.50 8.15
C LYS A 125 13.75 -7.01 6.75
N PHE A 126 14.81 -7.54 6.14
CA PHE A 126 15.24 -7.13 4.80
C PHE A 126 14.29 -7.66 3.72
N THR A 127 13.75 -8.87 3.88
CA THR A 127 12.72 -9.42 2.98
C THR A 127 11.50 -8.50 2.90
N LYS A 128 11.00 -8.00 4.05
CA LYS A 128 9.89 -7.03 4.09
C LYS A 128 10.23 -5.71 3.38
N ARG A 129 11.49 -5.25 3.42
CA ARG A 129 11.93 -4.02 2.73
C ARG A 129 12.01 -4.17 1.21
N LEU A 130 12.20 -5.39 0.71
CA LEU A 130 12.30 -5.67 -0.72
C LEU A 130 10.94 -5.86 -1.41
N VAL A 131 9.85 -5.95 -0.65
CA VAL A 131 8.50 -6.06 -1.20
C VAL A 131 8.21 -4.92 -2.17
N LYS A 132 7.81 -5.29 -3.39
CA LYS A 132 7.47 -4.36 -4.47
C LYS A 132 6.08 -4.68 -5.01
N VAL A 133 5.27 -3.63 -5.19
CA VAL A 133 4.02 -3.74 -5.94
C VAL A 133 4.35 -3.82 -7.44
N THR A 134 3.84 -4.85 -8.10
CA THR A 134 3.98 -5.05 -9.54
C THR A 134 2.70 -4.58 -10.26
N PRO A 135 2.76 -4.33 -11.58
CA PRO A 135 1.54 -4.07 -12.36
C PRO A 135 0.52 -5.20 -12.24
N GLN A 136 0.97 -6.45 -12.16
CA GLN A 136 0.08 -7.62 -12.03
C GLN A 136 -0.78 -7.53 -10.76
N HIS A 137 -0.19 -7.17 -9.61
CA HIS A 137 -0.96 -7.01 -8.36
C HIS A 137 -2.08 -5.97 -8.50
N ASN A 138 -1.87 -4.92 -9.31
CA ASN A 138 -2.90 -3.92 -9.56
C ASN A 138 -4.02 -4.50 -10.41
N GLU A 139 -3.69 -5.22 -11.49
CA GLU A 139 -4.69 -5.84 -12.36
C GLU A 139 -5.51 -6.90 -11.62
N ASP A 140 -4.87 -7.73 -10.79
CA ASP A 140 -5.55 -8.69 -9.92
C ASP A 140 -6.55 -7.99 -8.98
N CYS A 141 -6.11 -6.91 -8.32
CA CYS A 141 -6.98 -6.14 -7.43
C CYS A 141 -8.14 -5.46 -8.18
N LYS A 142 -7.89 -4.90 -9.37
CA LYS A 142 -8.96 -4.28 -10.19
C LYS A 142 -9.99 -5.31 -10.61
N LEU A 143 -9.54 -6.50 -11.03
CA LEU A 143 -10.43 -7.61 -11.38
C LEU A 143 -11.25 -8.05 -10.16
N LEU A 144 -10.60 -8.24 -9.01
CA LEU A 144 -11.29 -8.58 -7.76
C LEU A 144 -12.36 -7.53 -7.42
N LEU A 145 -12.01 -6.25 -7.39
CA LEU A 145 -12.95 -5.17 -7.07
C LEU A 145 -14.12 -5.13 -8.06
N LYS A 146 -13.86 -5.35 -9.35
CA LYS A 146 -14.91 -5.46 -10.37
C LYS A 146 -15.86 -6.62 -10.08
N LEU A 147 -15.34 -7.80 -9.73
CA LEU A 147 -16.14 -8.97 -9.38
C LEU A 147 -16.94 -8.77 -8.08
N MET A 148 -16.40 -8.00 -7.13
CA MET A 148 -17.10 -7.62 -5.90
C MET A 148 -18.15 -6.51 -6.11
N GLY A 149 -18.24 -5.91 -7.30
CA GLY A 149 -19.11 -4.77 -7.57
C GLY A 149 -18.66 -3.46 -6.92
N VAL A 150 -17.37 -3.34 -6.58
CA VAL A 150 -16.79 -2.16 -5.93
C VAL A 150 -16.12 -1.26 -6.97
N PRO A 151 -16.45 0.04 -7.01
CA PRO A 151 -15.89 0.93 -8.00
C PRO A 151 -14.40 1.19 -7.76
N HIS A 152 -13.65 1.33 -8.86
CA HIS A 152 -12.28 1.83 -8.83
C HIS A 152 -12.04 2.80 -9.97
N VAL A 153 -11.05 3.68 -9.79
CA VAL A 153 -10.63 4.68 -10.77
C VAL A 153 -9.12 4.64 -10.95
N ASN A 154 -8.65 4.91 -12.17
CA ASN A 154 -7.24 5.15 -12.45
C ASN A 154 -7.05 6.66 -12.60
N VAL A 155 -6.04 7.22 -11.93
CA VAL A 155 -5.68 8.63 -12.11
C VAL A 155 -5.07 8.81 -13.49
N SER A 156 -5.61 9.72 -14.30
CA SER A 156 -5.13 9.99 -15.65
C SER A 156 -3.88 10.87 -15.65
N ASP A 157 -3.02 10.69 -16.65
CA ASP A 157 -1.79 11.47 -16.82
C ASP A 157 -2.04 12.99 -17.00
N THR A 158 -3.25 13.39 -17.37
CA THR A 158 -3.63 14.79 -17.60
C THR A 158 -3.84 15.60 -16.32
N ASP A 159 -3.98 14.95 -15.16
CA ASP A 159 -4.26 15.64 -13.90
C ASP A 159 -2.99 16.21 -13.22
N VAL A 160 -1.80 15.77 -13.66
CA VAL A 160 -0.50 16.17 -13.07
C VAL A 160 0.09 17.42 -13.77
N ALA A 161 -0.43 17.79 -14.93
CA ALA A 161 0.06 18.92 -15.74
C ALA A 161 -0.59 20.28 -15.38
N ARG A 162 -1.42 20.35 -14.34
CA ARG A 162 -2.10 21.59 -13.93
C ARG A 162 -1.35 22.41 -12.87
N ASP A 163 -0.20 21.94 -12.38
CA ASP A 163 0.61 22.65 -11.37
C ASP A 163 1.61 23.67 -11.97
N SER A 164 1.33 24.19 -13.17
CA SER A 164 2.09 25.29 -13.77
C SER A 164 1.17 26.44 -14.17
N VAL A 165 0.69 27.16 -13.16
CA VAL A 165 0.30 28.58 -13.24
C VAL A 165 0.79 29.28 -11.97
#